data_AF-A0A822IIQ1-F1
#
_entry.id   AF-A0A822IIQ1-F1
#
_cell.length_a   1.000
_cell.length_b   1.000
_cell.length_c   1.000
_cell.angle_alpha   90.00
_cell.angle_beta   90.00
_cell.angle_gamma   90.00
#
_symmetry.space_group_name_H-M   'P 1'
#
loop_
_entity.id
_entity.type
_entity.pdbx_description
1 polymer ?
#
loop_
_entity_poly.entity_id
_entity_poly.type
_entity_poly.pdbx_seq_one_letter_code
_entity_poly.pdbx_strand_id
1 'polypeptide(L)'
;MSKFIELHERFWQTLDNGQRAEIRRVSTLEDLETLPAFYHLLGYFGPKDVKQWARVVFFLPFIEKHNNDAKQLGKQFKEAKINEKRIFQIVRSTSPNDLIQLRRVTQQAKLSSINWDTFGKSLFYWNNISKKHLIQNFFIKLKDEE
;
A
#
# COMPACT_ATOMS: atom_id res chain seq x y z
N MET A 1 -13.44 5.85 12.25
CA MET A 1 -12.19 5.23 11.78
C MET A 1 -12.47 4.58 10.43
N SER A 2 -11.61 4.73 9.42
CA SER A 2 -11.87 4.13 8.12
C SER A 2 -11.51 2.65 8.11
N LYS A 3 -12.15 1.87 7.23
CA LYS A 3 -11.91 0.42 7.07
C LYS A 3 -10.44 0.07 6.78
N PHE A 4 -9.68 1.01 6.21
CA PHE A 4 -8.26 0.81 5.90
C PHE A 4 -7.35 0.99 7.11
N ILE A 5 -7.66 1.98 7.95
CA ILE A 5 -6.96 2.19 9.23
C ILE A 5 -7.24 1.00 10.15
N GLU A 6 -8.49 0.56 10.24
CA GLU A 6 -8.91 -0.60 11.02
C GLU A 6 -8.19 -1.89 10.58
N LEU A 7 -8.06 -2.14 9.28
CA LEU A 7 -7.30 -3.29 8.76
C LEU A 7 -5.80 -3.20 9.14
N HIS A 8 -5.22 -2.01 9.07
CA HIS A 8 -3.82 -1.77 9.47
C HIS A 8 -3.62 -2.04 10.97
N GLU A 9 -4.51 -1.54 11.83
CA GLU A 9 -4.46 -1.79 13.27
C GLU A 9 -4.60 -3.28 13.58
N ARG A 10 -5.56 -3.98 12.94
CA ARG A 10 -5.71 -5.43 13.09
C ARG A 10 -4.43 -6.17 12.72
N PHE A 11 -3.77 -5.82 11.62
CA PHE A 11 -2.51 -6.48 11.22
C PHE A 11 -1.44 -6.43 12.32
N TRP A 12 -1.34 -5.33 13.08
CA TRP A 12 -0.37 -5.19 14.16
C TRP A 12 -0.85 -5.73 15.51
N GLN A 13 -2.16 -5.73 15.76
CA GLN A 13 -2.72 -6.12 17.06
C GLN A 13 -3.16 -7.59 17.12
N THR A 14 -3.70 -8.15 16.04
CA THR A 14 -4.32 -9.49 16.04
C THR A 14 -3.38 -10.58 15.56
N LEU A 15 -2.48 -10.27 14.62
CA LEU A 15 -1.56 -11.26 14.07
C LEU A 15 -0.31 -11.40 14.91
N ASP A 16 0.10 -12.65 15.14
CA ASP A 16 1.38 -12.94 15.77
C ASP A 16 2.58 -12.67 14.82
N ASN A 17 3.80 -12.81 15.34
CA ASN A 17 5.02 -12.58 14.56
C ASN A 17 5.19 -13.56 13.38
N GLY A 18 4.73 -14.80 13.53
CA GLY A 18 4.78 -15.82 12.47
C GLY A 18 3.84 -15.48 11.33
N GLN A 19 2.58 -15.18 11.65
CA GLN A 19 1.55 -14.78 10.69
C GLN A 19 1.94 -13.49 9.94
N ARG A 20 2.49 -12.50 10.64
CA ARG A 20 3.03 -11.29 9.99
C ARG A 20 4.21 -11.61 9.07
N ALA A 21 5.08 -12.54 9.47
CA ALA A 21 6.20 -12.97 8.65
C ALA A 21 5.76 -13.73 7.39
N GLU A 22 4.72 -14.57 7.48
CA GLU A 22 4.10 -15.24 6.34
C GLU A 22 3.59 -14.22 5.31
N ILE A 23 2.76 -13.26 5.75
CA ILE A 23 2.26 -12.17 4.90
C ILE A 23 3.41 -11.36 4.31
N ARG A 24 4.47 -11.09 5.08
CA ARG A 24 5.63 -10.32 4.60
C ARG A 24 6.40 -11.04 3.50
N ARG A 25 6.44 -12.38 3.50
CA ARG A 25 7.27 -13.20 2.59
C ARG A 25 6.62 -13.47 1.25
N VAL A 26 5.32 -13.26 1.10
CA VAL A 26 4.62 -13.45 -0.17
C VAL A 26 5.29 -12.69 -1.32
N SER A 27 5.31 -13.30 -2.50
CA SER A 27 5.90 -12.72 -3.72
C SER A 27 4.85 -12.05 -4.60
N THR A 28 3.64 -12.60 -4.61
CA THR A 28 2.52 -12.17 -5.45
C THR A 28 1.26 -11.92 -4.62
N LEU A 29 0.21 -11.38 -5.25
CA LEU A 29 -1.08 -11.17 -4.58
C LEU A 29 -1.85 -12.49 -4.46
N GLU A 30 -1.69 -13.35 -5.45
CA GLU A 30 -2.29 -14.67 -5.52
C GLU A 30 -1.80 -15.56 -4.37
N ASP A 31 -0.52 -15.42 -3.97
CA ASP A 31 0.04 -16.10 -2.81
C ASP A 31 -0.74 -15.74 -1.52
N LEU A 32 -1.13 -14.46 -1.34
CA LEU A 32 -1.90 -14.01 -0.16
C LEU A 32 -3.25 -14.71 -0.08
N GLU A 33 -3.93 -14.91 -1.21
CA GLU A 33 -5.25 -15.54 -1.29
C GLU A 33 -5.24 -17.02 -0.89
N THR A 34 -4.06 -17.61 -0.66
CA THR A 34 -3.92 -18.99 -0.16
C THR A 34 -3.44 -19.06 1.29
N LEU A 35 -3.10 -17.92 1.91
CA LEU A 35 -2.54 -17.88 3.26
C LEU A 35 -3.63 -17.84 4.35
N PRO A 36 -3.61 -18.75 5.34
CA PRO A 36 -4.52 -18.68 6.48
C PRO A 36 -4.42 -17.35 7.25
N ALA A 37 -3.19 -16.82 7.44
CA ALA A 37 -2.95 -15.54 8.10
C ALA A 37 -3.68 -14.37 7.43
N PHE A 38 -3.84 -14.41 6.10
CA PHE A 38 -4.59 -13.39 5.36
C PHE A 38 -6.07 -13.44 5.71
N TYR A 39 -6.69 -14.62 5.77
CA TYR A 39 -8.10 -14.75 6.13
C TYR A 39 -8.36 -14.48 7.61
N HIS A 40 -7.45 -14.85 8.51
CA HIS A 40 -7.51 -14.45 9.92
C HIS A 40 -7.50 -12.92 10.08
N LEU A 41 -6.68 -12.23 9.28
CA LEU A 41 -6.64 -10.78 9.26
C LEU A 41 -7.95 -10.16 8.76
N LEU A 42 -8.46 -10.65 7.62
CA LEU A 42 -9.69 -10.14 7.03
C LEU A 42 -10.86 -10.25 7.99
N GLY A 43 -11.01 -11.37 8.71
CA GLY A 43 -12.12 -11.55 9.65
C GLY A 43 -13.47 -11.30 8.98
N TYR A 44 -14.11 -10.15 9.28
CA TYR A 44 -15.39 -9.72 8.69
C TYR A 44 -15.26 -8.81 7.46
N PHE A 45 -14.05 -8.46 7.01
CA PHE A 45 -13.85 -7.81 5.71
C PHE A 45 -14.27 -8.80 4.61
N GLY A 46 -15.51 -8.64 4.14
CA GLY A 46 -16.27 -9.69 3.47
C GLY A 46 -15.67 -10.27 2.18
N PRO A 47 -16.15 -11.45 1.76
CA PRO A 47 -15.54 -12.27 0.71
C PRO A 47 -15.64 -11.67 -0.71
N LYS A 48 -16.44 -10.62 -0.90
CA LYS A 48 -16.66 -10.00 -2.22
C LYS A 48 -15.46 -9.18 -2.71
N ASP A 49 -14.63 -8.69 -1.80
CA ASP A 49 -13.54 -7.76 -2.08
C ASP A 49 -12.14 -8.35 -1.79
N VAL A 50 -12.01 -9.68 -1.78
CA VAL A 50 -10.78 -10.39 -1.40
C VAL A 50 -9.57 -9.90 -2.20
N LYS A 51 -9.72 -9.75 -3.52
CA LYS A 51 -8.63 -9.29 -4.39
C LYS A 51 -8.19 -7.85 -4.07
N GLN A 52 -9.15 -6.98 -3.76
CA GLN A 52 -8.91 -5.59 -3.41
C GLN A 52 -8.21 -5.50 -2.05
N TRP A 53 -8.62 -6.34 -1.09
CA TRP A 53 -7.97 -6.42 0.20
C TRP A 53 -6.57 -7.02 0.13
N ALA A 54 -6.34 -8.02 -0.73
CA ALA A 54 -5.01 -8.57 -0.96
C ALA A 54 -4.03 -7.46 -1.39
N ARG A 55 -4.46 -6.54 -2.26
CA ARG A 55 -3.63 -5.36 -2.65
C ARG A 55 -3.26 -4.49 -1.47
N VAL A 56 -4.16 -4.28 -0.51
CA VAL A 56 -3.86 -3.47 0.69
C VAL A 56 -2.90 -4.23 1.61
N VAL A 57 -3.21 -5.51 1.90
CA VAL A 57 -2.43 -6.35 2.82
C VAL A 57 -1.00 -6.56 2.34
N PHE A 58 -0.78 -6.63 1.01
CA PHE A 58 0.55 -6.75 0.40
C PHE A 58 1.54 -5.65 0.80
N PHE A 59 1.04 -4.50 1.29
CA PHE A 59 1.88 -3.36 1.70
C PHE A 59 1.99 -3.19 3.22
N LEU A 60 1.06 -3.76 4.01
CA LEU A 60 1.02 -3.58 5.48
C LEU A 60 2.35 -3.88 6.17
N PRO A 61 3.09 -4.96 5.84
CA PRO A 61 4.34 -5.28 6.53
C PRO A 61 5.47 -4.27 6.32
N PHE A 62 5.34 -3.31 5.39
CA PHE A 62 6.42 -2.40 4.98
C PHE A 62 6.23 -0.97 5.46
N ILE A 63 5.05 -0.60 5.98
CA ILE A 63 4.80 0.72 6.54
C ILE A 63 4.10 0.54 7.89
N GLU A 64 4.88 0.71 8.96
CA GLU A 64 4.45 0.36 10.32
C GLU A 64 3.39 1.31 10.86
N LYS A 65 3.53 2.62 10.63
CA LYS A 65 2.70 3.63 11.30
C LYS A 65 1.63 4.23 10.39
N HIS A 66 0.42 4.35 10.93
CA HIS A 66 -0.59 5.25 10.40
C HIS A 66 -0.29 6.69 10.87
N ASN A 67 -0.41 7.65 9.97
CA ASN A 67 -0.33 9.08 10.31
C ASN A 67 -1.27 9.88 9.39
N ASN A 68 -2.24 10.59 9.97
CA ASN A 68 -3.20 11.39 9.22
C ASN A 68 -2.55 12.55 8.44
N ASP A 69 -1.51 13.15 9.01
CA ASP A 69 -0.81 14.30 8.46
C ASP A 69 0.36 13.91 7.54
N ALA A 70 0.54 12.61 7.29
CA ALA A 70 1.57 12.14 6.38
C ALA A 70 1.31 12.66 4.96
N LYS A 71 2.39 13.13 4.33
CA LYS A 71 2.38 13.52 2.91
C LYS A 71 1.90 12.35 2.04
N GLN A 72 1.27 12.67 0.93
CA GLN A 72 0.83 11.67 -0.06
C GLN A 72 2.02 10.84 -0.58
N LEU A 73 1.76 9.59 -0.98
CA LEU A 73 2.78 8.61 -1.40
C LEU A 73 3.77 9.17 -2.44
N GLY A 74 3.27 9.88 -3.46
CA GLY A 74 4.11 10.47 -4.50
C GLY A 74 5.11 11.49 -3.95
N LYS A 75 4.69 12.35 -3.02
CA LYS A 75 5.58 13.32 -2.35
C LYS A 75 6.64 12.61 -1.51
N GLN A 76 6.24 11.58 -0.76
CA GLN A 76 7.17 10.79 0.05
C GLN A 76 8.22 10.06 -0.82
N PHE A 77 7.82 9.51 -1.97
CA PHE A 77 8.77 8.92 -2.91
C PHE A 77 9.75 9.93 -3.50
N LYS A 78 9.30 11.15 -3.78
CA LYS A 78 10.18 12.22 -4.24
C LYS A 78 11.19 12.64 -3.18
N GLU A 79 10.75 12.78 -1.92
CA GLU A 79 11.62 13.09 -0.78
C GLU A 79 12.64 11.96 -0.52
N ALA A 80 12.23 10.71 -0.72
CA ALA A 80 13.10 9.54 -0.69
C ALA A 80 14.00 9.38 -1.93
N LYS A 81 14.02 10.37 -2.85
CA LYS A 81 14.85 10.40 -4.06
C LYS A 81 14.65 9.19 -4.97
N ILE A 82 13.43 8.66 -5.04
CA ILE A 82 13.08 7.61 -5.99
C ILE A 82 13.16 8.16 -7.41
N ASN A 83 13.83 7.43 -8.30
CA ASN A 83 13.99 7.83 -9.69
C ASN A 83 12.64 7.94 -10.41
N GLU A 84 12.41 9.07 -11.07
CA GLU A 84 11.21 9.37 -11.86
C GLU A 84 10.85 8.29 -12.88
N LYS A 85 11.85 7.74 -13.58
CA LYS A 85 11.65 6.66 -14.56
C LYS A 85 10.98 5.44 -13.90
N ARG A 86 11.30 5.16 -12.64
CA ARG A 86 10.73 4.03 -11.90
C ARG A 86 9.26 4.24 -11.60
N ILE A 87 8.85 5.47 -11.29
CA ILE A 87 7.43 5.82 -11.07
C ILE A 87 6.63 5.65 -12.36
N PHE A 88 7.16 6.15 -13.48
CA PHE A 88 6.51 6.00 -14.79
C PHE A 88 6.41 4.53 -15.24
N GLN A 89 7.44 3.72 -14.97
CA GLN A 89 7.40 2.28 -15.25
C GLN A 89 6.27 1.58 -14.47
N ILE A 90 6.10 1.91 -13.18
CA ILE A 90 5.01 1.36 -12.35
C ILE A 90 3.65 1.72 -12.92
N VAL A 91 3.43 3.01 -13.23
CA VAL A 91 2.11 3.50 -13.67
C VAL A 91 1.74 2.97 -15.06
N ARG A 92 2.71 2.77 -15.95
CA ARG A 92 2.46 2.18 -17.27
C ARG A 92 2.36 0.65 -17.24
N SER A 93 2.82 -0.01 -16.18
CA SER A 93 2.72 -1.46 -16.03
C SER A 93 1.28 -1.89 -15.71
N THR A 94 0.99 -3.15 -16.01
CA THR A 94 -0.26 -3.84 -15.67
C THR A 94 -0.05 -4.80 -14.50
N SER A 95 -1.17 -5.24 -13.91
CA SER A 95 -1.17 -6.28 -12.88
C SER A 95 -0.57 -7.58 -13.43
N PRO A 96 0.25 -8.31 -12.64
CA PRO A 96 0.64 -8.01 -11.24
C PRO A 96 1.91 -7.15 -11.10
N ASN A 97 2.62 -6.87 -12.20
CA ASN A 97 3.94 -6.25 -12.15
C ASN A 97 3.89 -4.83 -11.57
N ASP A 98 2.85 -4.06 -11.85
CA ASP A 98 2.70 -2.70 -11.30
C ASP A 98 2.76 -2.68 -9.76
N LEU A 99 2.01 -3.54 -9.08
CA LEU A 99 1.96 -3.64 -7.63
C LEU A 99 3.23 -4.26 -7.03
N ILE A 100 3.84 -5.24 -7.72
CA ILE A 100 5.14 -5.80 -7.32
C ILE A 100 6.22 -4.70 -7.35
N GLN A 101 6.30 -3.93 -8.44
CA GLN A 101 7.27 -2.84 -8.54
C GLN A 101 6.97 -1.71 -7.55
N LEU A 102 5.70 -1.39 -7.32
CA LEU A 102 5.29 -0.40 -6.32
C LEU A 102 5.72 -0.82 -4.91
N ARG A 103 5.55 -2.09 -4.53
CA ARG A 103 6.03 -2.62 -3.24
C ARG A 103 7.54 -2.50 -3.11
N ARG A 104 8.29 -2.85 -4.16
CA ARG A 104 9.76 -2.69 -4.16
C ARG A 104 10.19 -1.24 -3.97
N VAL A 105 9.51 -0.29 -4.61
CA VAL A 105 9.75 1.14 -4.40
C VAL A 105 9.41 1.57 -2.98
N THR A 106 8.29 1.08 -2.44
CA THR A 106 7.87 1.38 -1.06
C THR A 106 8.91 0.90 -0.05
N GLN A 107 9.45 -0.31 -0.24
CA GLN A 107 10.55 -0.85 0.57
C GLN A 107 11.84 -0.03 0.41
N GLN A 108 12.19 0.35 -0.82
CA GLN A 108 13.37 1.19 -1.07
C GLN A 108 13.26 2.55 -0.38
N ALA A 109 12.07 3.16 -0.41
CA ALA A 109 11.82 4.46 0.19
C ALA A 109 11.85 4.43 1.73
N LYS A 110 11.78 3.24 2.35
CA LYS A 110 11.80 3.05 3.81
C LYS A 110 10.84 3.98 4.56
N LEU A 111 9.61 4.09 4.06
CA LEU A 111 8.59 4.97 4.64
C LEU A 111 8.25 4.53 6.07
N SER A 112 8.40 5.44 7.04
CA SER A 112 8.09 5.16 8.45
C SER A 112 6.59 5.23 8.75
N SER A 113 5.86 6.09 8.05
CA SER A 113 4.44 6.32 8.26
C SER A 113 3.72 6.73 6.98
N ILE A 114 2.43 6.40 6.89
CA ILE A 114 1.57 6.89 5.80
C ILE A 114 0.15 7.12 6.29
N ASN A 115 -0.59 7.97 5.57
CA ASN A 115 -2.03 8.06 5.74
C ASN A 115 -2.69 6.82 5.10
N TRP A 116 -2.85 5.75 5.89
CA TRP A 116 -3.48 4.49 5.48
C TRP A 116 -4.91 4.63 4.96
N ASP A 117 -5.65 5.68 5.33
CA ASP A 117 -6.97 5.90 4.72
C ASP A 117 -6.84 6.21 3.22
N THR A 118 -6.04 7.23 2.89
CA THR A 118 -5.81 7.62 1.50
C THR A 118 -5.04 6.56 0.70
N PHE A 119 -4.01 5.96 1.30
CA PHE A 119 -3.18 4.97 0.62
C PHE A 119 -3.92 3.63 0.45
N GLY A 120 -4.60 3.16 1.50
CA GLY A 120 -5.41 1.95 1.46
C GLY A 120 -6.52 2.06 0.41
N LYS A 121 -7.20 3.20 0.33
CA LYS A 121 -8.19 3.46 -0.72
C LYS A 121 -7.58 3.41 -2.12
N SER A 122 -6.39 4.00 -2.30
CA SER A 122 -5.67 3.97 -3.58
C SER A 122 -5.34 2.54 -4.02
N LEU A 123 -4.85 1.70 -3.09
CA LEU A 123 -4.53 0.29 -3.34
C LEU A 123 -5.77 -0.58 -3.59
N PHE A 124 -6.84 -0.35 -2.83
CA PHE A 124 -8.08 -1.12 -2.94
C PHE A 124 -8.67 -1.02 -4.35
N TYR A 125 -8.74 0.20 -4.89
CA TYR A 125 -9.27 0.45 -6.24
C TYR A 125 -8.25 0.36 -7.36
N TRP A 126 -6.95 0.43 -7.04
CA TRP A 126 -5.78 0.51 -7.94
C TRP A 126 -6.10 0.48 -9.45
N ASN A 127 -6.46 1.64 -9.97
CA ASN A 127 -6.87 1.84 -11.37
C ASN A 127 -6.12 3.03 -11.99
N ASN A 128 -6.50 3.42 -13.21
CA ASN A 128 -5.87 4.53 -13.92
C ASN A 128 -5.95 5.86 -13.15
N ILE A 129 -6.98 6.07 -12.34
CA ILE A 129 -7.14 7.27 -11.51
C ILE A 129 -6.12 7.23 -10.35
N SER A 130 -6.05 6.12 -9.60
CA SER A 130 -5.06 5.93 -8.53
C SER A 130 -3.63 6.14 -9.04
N LYS A 131 -3.32 5.60 -10.22
CA LYS A 131 -2.02 5.73 -10.87
C LYS A 131 -1.72 7.17 -11.31
N LYS A 132 -2.70 7.89 -11.86
CA LYS A 132 -2.56 9.32 -12.19
C LYS A 132 -2.32 10.18 -10.94
N HIS A 133 -3.07 9.93 -9.86
CA HIS A 133 -2.85 10.63 -8.59
C HIS A 133 -1.43 10.40 -8.04
N LEU A 134 -0.90 9.18 -8.15
CA LEU A 134 0.50 8.91 -7.76
C LEU A 134 1.49 9.81 -8.52
N ILE A 135 1.34 9.94 -9.84
CA ILE A 135 2.18 10.82 -10.67
C ILE A 135 1.99 12.28 -10.27
N GLN A 136 0.74 12.74 -10.18
CA GLN A 136 0.42 14.12 -9.83
C GLN A 136 1.06 14.50 -8.49
N ASN A 137 0.89 13.67 -7.47
CA ASN A 137 1.45 13.92 -6.14
C ASN A 137 2.98 13.85 -6.11
N PHE A 138 3.61 13.14 -7.06
CA PHE A 138 5.06 13.11 -7.20
C PHE A 138 5.59 14.41 -7.83
N PHE A 139 4.96 14.92 -8.89
CA PHE A 139 5.50 16.05 -9.67
C PHE A 139 4.95 17.41 -9.26
N ILE A 140 3.66 17.49 -8.98
CA ILE A 140 2.96 18.75 -8.71
C ILE A 140 3.29 19.18 -7.29
N LYS A 141 3.98 20.32 -7.19
CA LYS A 141 4.06 21.06 -5.93
C LYS A 141 2.70 21.72 -5.74
N LEU A 142 1.99 21.36 -4.67
CA LEU A 142 0.94 22.27 -4.19
C LEU A 142 1.68 23.53 -3.73
N LYS A 143 1.20 24.69 -4.16
CA LYS A 143 1.67 25.97 -3.61
C LYS A 143 1.33 25.90 -2.12
N ASP A 144 2.32 25.99 -1.25
CA ASP A 144 2.05 26.12 0.18
C ASP A 144 1.24 27.42 0.32
N GLU A 145 0.04 27.33 0.88
CA GLU A 145 -0.74 28.51 1.23
C GLU A 145 0.06 29.24 2.31
N GLU A 146 0.59 30.42 1.96
CA GLU A 146 1.24 31.37 2.88
C GLU A 146 0.26 31.86 3.96
#